data_AF-A0A1H4KUZ7-F1
#
_entry.id   AF-A0A1H4KUZ7-F1
#
_cell.length_a   1.000
_cell.length_b   1.000
_cell.length_c   1.000
_cell.angle_alpha   90.00
_cell.angle_beta   90.00
_cell.angle_gamma   90.00
#
_symmetry.space_group_name_H-M   'P 1'
#
loop_
_entity.id
_entity.type
_entity.pdbx_description
1 polymer ?
#
loop_
_entity_poly.entity_id
_entity_poly.type
_entity_poly.pdbx_seq_one_letter_code
_entity_poly.pdbx_strand_id
1 'polypeptide(L)'
;MKKHLYQGILISSFIALAVSGCGQKPATNATQPTTTPVSTPVVSATPAPTPELKQSTVKVYFTDSNQSKLVEKEATVTYKPDEAPYAATLNALKKSSDSSLASLFAGVTFKTVAFDKASGDLKLDLGFGSNTQLGAPGEDYFLQALKKTVFQFPEVKTLSVLKDGQKVDSLMGHMDLPYPIKRPN
;
A
#
# COMPACT_ATOMS: atom_id res chain seq x y z
N MET A 1 45.62 6.54 36.95
CA MET A 1 45.26 7.02 35.60
C MET A 1 43.82 7.52 35.62
N LYS A 2 43.53 8.53 34.81
CA LYS A 2 42.65 9.69 35.10
C LYS A 2 41.17 9.36 35.37
N LYS A 3 40.61 10.07 36.35
CA LYS A 3 39.17 10.17 36.66
C LYS A 3 38.65 11.55 36.22
N HIS A 4 37.35 11.55 35.91
CA HIS A 4 36.36 12.64 35.91
C HIS A 4 36.19 13.56 34.70
N LEU A 5 34.88 13.80 34.47
CA LEU A 5 34.22 15.03 34.01
C LEU A 5 34.08 15.22 32.49
N TYR A 6 32.84 15.25 31.99
CA TYR A 6 32.15 16.52 31.69
C TYR A 6 30.65 16.27 31.41
N GLN A 7 29.81 16.84 32.28
CA GLN A 7 28.42 17.20 31.96
C GLN A 7 28.42 18.48 31.12
N GLY A 8 27.45 18.63 30.22
CA GLY A 8 27.20 19.86 29.48
C GLY A 8 25.78 19.90 28.91
N ILE A 9 24.86 20.48 29.69
CA ILE A 9 23.51 20.90 29.32
C ILE A 9 23.59 22.07 28.33
N LEU A 10 22.66 22.17 27.36
CA LEU A 10 22.11 23.47 26.94
C LEU A 10 20.78 23.32 26.20
N ILE A 11 19.76 23.93 26.82
CA ILE A 11 18.39 24.16 26.38
C ILE A 11 18.38 25.46 25.57
N SER A 12 17.68 25.51 24.43
CA SER A 12 17.21 26.79 23.88
C SER A 12 15.93 26.60 23.07
N SER A 13 14.82 27.02 23.69
CA SER A 13 13.54 27.30 23.05
C SER A 13 13.66 28.53 22.14
N PHE A 14 13.05 28.48 20.95
CA PHE A 14 12.47 29.68 20.34
C PHE A 14 11.15 29.31 19.64
N ILE A 15 10.06 29.62 20.34
CA ILE A 15 8.70 29.69 19.84
C ILE A 15 8.55 31.05 19.16
N ALA A 16 8.01 31.08 17.94
CA ALA A 16 7.51 32.28 17.29
C ALA A 16 6.06 32.05 16.86
N LEU A 17 5.16 32.77 17.53
CA LEU A 17 3.74 32.90 17.17
C LEU A 17 3.54 34.08 16.21
N ALA A 18 2.40 33.98 15.51
CA ALA A 18 1.61 35.01 14.83
C ALA A 18 1.85 35.20 13.33
N VAL A 19 0.83 34.87 12.54
CA VAL A 19 0.13 35.86 11.71
C VAL A 19 -1.37 35.55 11.72
N SER A 20 -2.14 36.57 12.10
CA SER A 20 -3.59 36.66 12.06
C SER A 20 -4.07 36.76 10.61
N GLY A 21 -5.05 35.95 10.23
CA GLY A 21 -5.81 36.10 8.99
C GLY A 21 -7.30 36.28 9.30
N CYS A 22 -7.72 37.53 9.56
CA CYS A 22 -9.13 37.92 9.53
C CYS A 22 -9.55 38.20 8.08
N GLY A 23 -10.74 37.75 7.69
CA GLY A 23 -11.34 38.11 6.40
C GLY A 23 -12.68 37.41 6.17
N GLN A 24 -13.73 37.88 6.86
CA GLN A 24 -15.11 37.47 6.65
C GLN A 24 -15.84 38.41 5.66
N LYS A 25 -16.88 37.82 5.05
CA LYS A 25 -18.15 38.41 4.55
C LYS A 25 -18.24 38.65 3.02
N PRO A 26 -19.45 38.70 2.44
CA PRO A 26 -20.27 37.54 2.04
C PRO A 26 -20.72 37.62 0.57
N ALA A 27 -21.53 36.63 0.18
CA ALA A 27 -22.22 36.50 -1.09
C ALA A 27 -23.23 37.61 -1.43
N THR A 28 -23.52 37.67 -2.75
CA THR A 28 -24.80 38.00 -3.41
C THR A 28 -25.37 39.43 -3.30
N ASN A 29 -25.42 40.19 -4.40
CA ASN A 29 -26.52 40.16 -5.37
C ASN A 29 -26.35 41.16 -6.54
N ALA A 30 -27.10 40.85 -7.60
CA ALA A 30 -27.17 41.41 -8.95
C ALA A 30 -27.26 42.96 -9.10
N THR A 31 -26.81 43.50 -10.25
CA THR A 31 -27.64 43.91 -11.42
C THR A 31 -26.80 44.66 -12.48
N GLN A 32 -26.87 44.17 -13.74
CA GLN A 32 -26.72 44.73 -15.12
C GLN A 32 -26.53 46.28 -15.34
N PRO A 33 -26.11 46.87 -16.51
CA PRO A 33 -25.66 46.38 -17.84
C PRO A 33 -24.35 47.03 -18.45
N THR A 34 -23.91 46.45 -19.59
CA THR A 34 -23.22 47.06 -20.75
C THR A 34 -21.83 47.71 -20.59
N THR A 35 -20.81 47.09 -21.21
CA THR A 35 -19.98 47.66 -22.31
C THR A 35 -18.89 46.66 -22.69
N THR A 36 -18.83 46.29 -23.97
CA THR A 36 -17.75 45.50 -24.58
C THR A 36 -16.46 46.32 -24.60
N PRO A 37 -15.28 45.71 -24.38
CA PRO A 37 -14.38 45.57 -25.53
C PRO A 37 -13.60 44.25 -25.58
N VAL A 38 -13.30 43.89 -26.83
CA VAL A 38 -12.42 42.85 -27.39
C VAL A 38 -11.34 42.29 -26.45
N SER A 39 -11.28 40.96 -26.35
CA SER A 39 -10.09 40.22 -25.88
C SER A 39 -9.90 38.96 -26.72
N THR A 40 -8.71 38.89 -27.30
CA THR A 40 -7.91 37.78 -27.87
C THR A 40 -8.54 36.37 -27.85
N PRO A 41 -8.42 35.55 -28.92
CA PRO A 41 -8.82 34.16 -28.87
C PRO A 41 -7.97 33.43 -27.82
N VAL A 42 -8.61 33.04 -26.73
CA VAL A 42 -8.03 32.12 -25.74
C VAL A 42 -7.89 30.79 -26.47
N VAL A 43 -6.65 30.40 -26.76
CA VAL A 43 -6.34 29.05 -27.21
C VAL A 43 -6.80 28.12 -26.11
N SER A 44 -7.95 27.46 -26.32
CA SER A 44 -8.42 26.37 -25.48
C SER A 44 -7.32 25.32 -25.45
N ALA A 45 -6.57 25.28 -24.35
CA ALA A 45 -5.69 24.17 -24.05
C ALA A 45 -6.57 22.93 -23.97
N THR A 46 -6.47 22.06 -24.98
CA THR A 46 -7.05 20.73 -24.95
C THR A 46 -6.55 20.04 -23.68
N PRO A 47 -7.43 19.58 -22.77
CA PRO A 47 -7.00 18.78 -21.64
C PRO A 47 -6.27 17.56 -22.17
N ALA A 48 -5.03 17.36 -21.74
CA ALA A 48 -4.32 16.11 -22.02
C ALA A 48 -5.19 14.94 -21.52
N PRO A 49 -5.33 13.85 -22.29
CA PRO A 49 -6.16 12.72 -21.90
C PRO A 49 -5.63 12.12 -20.60
N THR A 50 -6.44 12.18 -19.54
CA THR A 50 -6.18 11.43 -18.31
C THR A 50 -6.22 9.94 -18.68
N PRO A 51 -5.18 9.15 -18.38
CA PRO A 51 -5.21 7.72 -18.66
C PRO A 51 -6.37 7.05 -17.91
N GLU A 52 -7.25 6.38 -18.65
CA GLU A 52 -8.36 5.61 -18.07
C GLU A 52 -7.78 4.49 -17.19
N LEU A 53 -8.19 4.43 -15.93
CA LEU A 53 -7.79 3.39 -15.00
C LEU A 53 -8.86 2.31 -14.92
N LYS A 54 -8.45 1.04 -14.79
CA LYS A 54 -9.34 -0.09 -14.53
C LYS A 54 -9.55 -0.25 -13.03
N GLN A 55 -10.74 -0.72 -12.65
CA GLN A 55 -11.07 -1.10 -11.28
C GLN A 55 -11.51 -2.57 -11.21
N SER A 56 -11.22 -3.21 -10.09
CA SER A 56 -11.70 -4.57 -9.79
C SER A 56 -11.92 -4.73 -8.31
N THR A 57 -12.94 -5.50 -7.95
CA THR A 57 -13.17 -5.96 -6.57
C THR A 57 -12.36 -7.22 -6.33
N VAL A 58 -11.59 -7.23 -5.25
CA VAL A 58 -10.68 -8.33 -4.87
C VAL A 58 -10.87 -8.69 -3.40
N LYS A 59 -10.52 -9.92 -3.04
CA LYS A 59 -10.54 -10.38 -1.66
C LYS A 59 -9.17 -10.18 -1.03
N VAL A 60 -9.17 -9.56 0.14
CA VAL A 60 -7.97 -9.32 0.94
C VAL A 60 -8.21 -9.84 2.36
N TYR A 61 -7.13 -10.22 3.03
CA TYR A 61 -7.20 -10.91 4.30
C TYR A 61 -6.36 -10.18 5.35
N PHE A 62 -6.99 -9.89 6.48
CA PHE A 62 -6.37 -9.22 7.64
C PHE A 62 -6.58 -10.08 8.88
N THR A 63 -5.92 -9.75 9.98
CA THR A 63 -6.26 -10.36 11.27
C THR A 63 -7.20 -9.48 12.07
N ASP A 64 -7.93 -10.06 13.01
CA ASP A 64 -8.61 -9.26 14.03
C ASP A 64 -7.62 -8.60 15.01
N SER A 65 -8.10 -7.68 15.85
CA SER A 65 -7.26 -6.97 16.84
C SER A 65 -6.47 -7.88 17.78
N ASN A 66 -6.96 -9.10 18.01
CA ASN A 66 -6.31 -10.10 18.87
C ASN A 66 -5.33 -11.01 18.10
N GLN A 67 -5.19 -10.82 16.78
CA GLN A 67 -4.39 -11.66 15.88
C GLN A 67 -4.73 -13.16 16.00
N SER A 68 -6.01 -13.46 16.22
CA SER A 68 -6.50 -14.81 16.56
C SER A 68 -7.18 -15.53 15.39
N LYS A 69 -7.47 -14.80 14.31
CA LYS A 69 -8.07 -15.34 13.09
C LYS A 69 -7.83 -14.42 11.90
N LEU A 70 -7.90 -15.00 10.70
CA LEU A 70 -8.00 -14.25 9.45
C LEU A 70 -9.45 -13.84 9.16
N VAL A 71 -9.61 -12.60 8.72
CA VAL A 71 -10.86 -11.98 8.32
C VAL A 71 -10.76 -11.59 6.86
N GLU A 72 -11.66 -12.12 6.03
CA GLU A 72 -11.80 -11.75 4.62
C GLU A 72 -12.52 -10.40 4.50
N LYS A 73 -12.04 -9.53 3.61
CA LYS A 73 -12.68 -8.28 3.22
C LYS A 73 -12.61 -8.12 1.71
N GLU A 74 -13.59 -7.44 1.15
CA GLU A 74 -13.51 -6.98 -0.23
C GLU A 74 -12.83 -5.61 -0.28
N ALA A 75 -11.98 -5.42 -1.29
CA ALA A 75 -11.34 -4.16 -1.59
C ALA A 75 -11.48 -3.85 -3.08
N THR A 76 -11.72 -2.59 -3.41
CA THR A 76 -11.64 -2.13 -4.80
C THR A 76 -10.21 -1.68 -5.08
N VAL A 77 -9.57 -2.31 -6.06
CA VAL A 77 -8.23 -1.94 -6.52
C VAL A 77 -8.30 -1.25 -7.87
N THR A 78 -7.44 -0.26 -8.06
CA THR A 78 -7.32 0.50 -9.30
C THR A 78 -5.94 0.26 -9.91
N TYR A 79 -5.88 0.04 -11.23
CA TYR A 79 -4.66 -0.30 -11.95
C TYR A 79 -4.73 0.15 -13.42
N LYS A 80 -3.59 0.21 -14.11
CA LYS A 80 -3.56 0.67 -15.50
C LYS A 80 -4.14 -0.39 -16.45
N PRO A 81 -4.68 0.01 -17.63
CA PRO A 81 -5.29 -0.93 -18.56
C PRO A 81 -4.38 -2.04 -19.07
N ASP A 82 -3.09 -1.77 -19.16
CA ASP A 82 -2.01 -2.65 -19.64
C ASP A 82 -1.37 -3.50 -18.52
N GLU A 83 -1.70 -3.22 -17.26
CA GLU A 83 -1.19 -3.94 -16.09
C GLU A 83 -2.20 -4.98 -15.58
N ALA A 84 -1.69 -6.05 -14.98
CA ALA A 84 -2.51 -7.01 -14.25
C ALA A 84 -2.79 -6.49 -12.82
N PRO A 85 -3.92 -6.88 -12.19
CA PRO A 85 -4.31 -6.33 -10.88
C PRO A 85 -3.41 -6.80 -9.72
N TYR A 86 -2.52 -7.78 -9.92
CA TYR A 86 -1.80 -8.48 -8.85
C TYR A 86 -1.05 -7.53 -7.89
N ALA A 87 -0.30 -6.56 -8.43
CA ALA A 87 0.45 -5.62 -7.60
C ALA A 87 -0.49 -4.71 -6.79
N ALA A 88 -1.59 -4.25 -7.40
CA ALA A 88 -2.58 -3.43 -6.71
C ALA A 88 -3.31 -4.22 -5.60
N THR A 89 -3.65 -5.48 -5.87
CA THR A 89 -4.24 -6.41 -4.89
C THR A 89 -3.32 -6.70 -3.72
N LEU A 90 -2.04 -6.98 -3.97
CA LEU A 90 -1.07 -7.20 -2.90
C LEU A 90 -0.87 -5.94 -2.06
N ASN A 91 -0.83 -4.76 -2.68
CA ASN A 91 -0.76 -3.50 -1.94
C ASN A 91 -1.99 -3.24 -1.06
N ALA A 92 -3.17 -3.70 -1.45
CA ALA A 92 -4.37 -3.60 -0.63
C ALA A 92 -4.27 -4.40 0.69
N LEU A 93 -3.40 -5.41 0.78
CA LEU A 93 -3.14 -6.12 2.05
C LEU A 93 -2.42 -5.26 3.08
N LYS A 94 -1.73 -4.19 2.68
CA LYS A 94 -0.88 -3.38 3.57
C LYS A 94 -1.67 -2.52 4.55
N LYS A 95 -2.94 -2.23 4.25
CA LYS A 95 -3.77 -1.35 5.07
C LYS A 95 -5.25 -1.69 4.92
N SER A 96 -5.91 -1.88 6.05
CA SER A 96 -7.37 -1.98 6.13
C SER A 96 -7.99 -0.59 6.30
N SER A 97 -9.18 -0.38 5.76
CA SER A 97 -10.04 0.78 6.07
C SER A 97 -10.80 0.61 7.40
N ASP A 98 -10.90 -0.63 7.88
CA ASP A 98 -11.52 -1.02 9.15
C ASP A 98 -10.45 -1.04 10.25
N SER A 99 -10.60 -0.18 11.27
CA SER A 99 -9.66 -0.02 12.38
C SER A 99 -9.66 -1.18 13.37
N SER A 100 -10.65 -2.07 13.30
CA SER A 100 -10.70 -3.30 14.11
C SER A 100 -9.84 -4.43 13.52
N LEU A 101 -9.20 -4.19 12.37
CA LEU A 101 -8.37 -5.16 11.67
C LEU A 101 -6.91 -4.72 11.62
N ALA A 102 -6.02 -5.68 11.81
CA ALA A 102 -4.58 -5.49 11.71
C ALA A 102 -4.04 -6.07 10.39
N SER A 103 -3.15 -5.34 9.75
CA SER A 103 -2.44 -5.79 8.54
C SER A 103 -1.14 -6.48 8.90
N LEU A 104 -0.98 -7.71 8.41
CA LEU A 104 0.27 -8.47 8.48
C LEU A 104 1.33 -7.97 7.47
N PHE A 105 0.93 -7.10 6.52
CA PHE A 105 1.76 -6.63 5.41
C PHE A 105 2.16 -5.16 5.55
N ALA A 106 1.82 -4.50 6.67
CA ALA A 106 2.09 -3.07 6.89
C ALA A 106 3.59 -2.73 6.74
N GLY A 107 4.48 -3.61 7.19
CA GLY A 107 5.94 -3.47 7.07
C GLY A 107 6.57 -4.12 5.83
N VAL A 108 5.76 -4.68 4.92
CA VAL A 108 6.25 -5.41 3.75
C VAL A 108 6.33 -4.50 2.53
N THR A 109 7.41 -4.66 1.77
CA THR A 109 7.62 -4.04 0.48
C THR A 109 7.56 -5.09 -0.61
N PHE A 110 6.65 -4.93 -1.57
CA PHE A 110 6.59 -5.76 -2.77
C PHE A 110 7.55 -5.17 -3.79
N LYS A 111 8.79 -5.70 -3.85
CA LYS A 111 9.84 -5.19 -4.74
C LYS A 111 9.56 -5.52 -6.20
N THR A 112 9.03 -6.72 -6.45
CA THR A 112 8.66 -7.18 -7.79
C THR A 112 7.44 -8.07 -7.70
N VAL A 113 6.51 -7.88 -8.64
CA VAL A 113 5.32 -8.73 -8.84
C VAL A 113 5.26 -9.05 -10.32
N ALA A 114 5.60 -10.28 -10.71
CA ALA A 114 5.70 -10.68 -12.10
C ALA A 114 4.93 -11.97 -12.36
N PHE A 115 4.00 -11.94 -13.31
CA PHE A 115 3.21 -13.10 -13.70
C PHE A 115 3.72 -13.71 -15.00
N ASP A 116 4.02 -15.00 -14.95
CA ASP A 116 4.38 -15.80 -16.11
C ASP A 116 3.11 -16.46 -16.69
N LYS A 117 2.65 -15.98 -17.84
CA LYS A 117 1.45 -16.50 -18.51
C LYS A 117 1.61 -17.93 -19.02
N ALA A 118 2.83 -18.36 -19.34
CA ALA A 118 3.07 -19.69 -19.90
C ALA A 118 3.01 -20.77 -18.81
N SER A 119 3.57 -20.50 -17.63
CA SER A 119 3.55 -21.44 -16.51
C SER A 119 2.40 -21.21 -15.53
N GLY A 120 1.76 -20.04 -15.54
CA GLY A 120 0.80 -19.62 -14.52
C GLY A 120 1.43 -19.31 -13.17
N ASP A 121 2.72 -18.94 -13.14
CA ASP A 121 3.48 -18.68 -11.92
C ASP A 121 3.50 -17.18 -11.60
N LEU A 122 3.12 -16.82 -10.37
CA LEU A 122 3.31 -15.45 -9.87
C LEU A 122 4.60 -15.40 -9.04
N LYS A 123 5.60 -14.68 -9.54
CA LYS A 123 6.86 -14.42 -8.85
C LYS A 123 6.76 -13.15 -8.03
N LEU A 124 7.12 -13.25 -6.75
CA LEU A 124 7.02 -12.19 -5.77
C LEU A 124 8.35 -12.01 -5.04
N ASP A 125 8.93 -10.82 -5.11
CA ASP A 125 10.08 -10.45 -4.29
C ASP A 125 9.64 -9.53 -3.15
N LEU A 126 9.92 -9.96 -1.92
CA LEU A 126 9.51 -9.31 -0.69
C LEU A 126 10.71 -8.72 0.05
N GLY A 127 10.57 -7.46 0.47
CA GLY A 127 11.41 -6.84 1.47
C GLY A 127 10.65 -6.69 2.79
N PHE A 128 11.33 -6.94 3.91
CA PHE A 128 10.76 -6.82 5.25
C PHE A 128 11.42 -5.66 5.98
N GLY A 129 10.62 -4.70 6.48
CA GLY A 129 11.13 -3.63 7.34
C GLY A 129 11.54 -4.15 8.72
N SER A 130 12.32 -3.37 9.46
CA SER A 130 12.89 -3.73 10.78
C SER A 130 11.85 -4.12 11.84
N ASN A 131 10.59 -3.67 11.69
CA ASN A 131 9.50 -3.98 12.61
C ASN A 131 8.59 -5.11 12.11
N THR A 132 8.96 -5.81 11.04
CA THR A 132 8.17 -6.90 10.48
C THR A 132 8.64 -8.19 11.12
N GLN A 133 8.18 -8.45 12.35
CA GLN A 133 8.44 -9.69 13.06
C GLN A 133 7.12 -10.21 13.63
N LEU A 134 6.55 -11.20 12.96
CA LEU A 134 5.17 -11.66 13.22
C LEU A 134 5.13 -12.88 14.16
N GLY A 135 6.28 -13.44 14.54
CA GLY A 135 6.37 -14.72 15.26
C GLY A 135 5.77 -15.88 14.44
N ALA A 136 5.72 -17.08 15.02
CA ALA A 136 5.20 -18.25 14.32
C ALA A 136 3.70 -18.14 13.92
N PRO A 137 2.78 -17.74 14.83
CA PRO A 137 1.36 -17.64 14.48
C PRO A 137 1.11 -16.56 13.41
N GLY A 138 1.82 -15.44 13.50
CA GLY A 138 1.66 -14.36 12.54
C GLY A 138 2.30 -14.68 11.18
N GLU A 139 3.41 -15.42 11.12
CA GLU A 139 3.97 -15.91 9.85
C GLU A 139 3.02 -16.92 9.17
N ASP A 140 2.38 -17.81 9.94
CA ASP A 140 1.37 -18.71 9.40
C ASP A 140 0.18 -17.94 8.80
N TYR A 141 -0.39 -16.99 9.54
CA TYR A 141 -1.46 -16.14 8.99
C TYR A 141 -1.01 -15.29 7.81
N PHE A 142 0.24 -14.83 7.80
CA PHE A 142 0.82 -14.08 6.68
C PHE A 142 0.82 -14.93 5.41
N LEU A 143 1.33 -16.15 5.49
CA LEU A 143 1.35 -17.08 4.36
C LEU A 143 -0.05 -17.48 3.92
N GLN A 144 -0.97 -17.71 4.86
CA GLN A 144 -2.37 -18.00 4.54
C GLN A 144 -3.05 -16.83 3.83
N ALA A 145 -2.92 -15.61 4.33
CA ALA A 145 -3.46 -14.40 3.71
C ALA A 145 -2.88 -14.19 2.31
N LEU A 146 -1.57 -14.35 2.13
CA LEU A 146 -0.90 -14.24 0.84
C LEU A 146 -1.43 -15.28 -0.15
N LYS A 147 -1.49 -16.55 0.24
CA LYS A 147 -1.99 -17.65 -0.60
C LYS A 147 -3.44 -17.40 -1.02
N LYS A 148 -4.33 -17.08 -0.08
CA LYS A 148 -5.75 -16.85 -0.39
C LYS A 148 -5.95 -15.65 -1.32
N THR A 149 -5.21 -14.57 -1.11
CA THR A 149 -5.26 -13.36 -1.95
C THR A 149 -4.77 -13.63 -3.37
N VAL A 150 -3.65 -14.34 -3.51
CA VAL A 150 -3.06 -14.60 -4.84
C VAL A 150 -3.86 -15.65 -5.61
N PHE A 151 -4.28 -16.74 -4.95
CA PHE A 151 -4.99 -17.83 -5.64
C PHE A 151 -6.47 -17.56 -5.91
N GLN A 152 -7.00 -16.39 -5.48
CA GLN A 152 -8.31 -15.92 -5.96
C GLN A 152 -8.33 -15.75 -7.49
N PHE A 153 -7.18 -15.46 -8.10
CA PHE A 153 -7.02 -15.30 -9.55
C PHE A 153 -6.87 -16.68 -10.19
N PRO A 154 -7.87 -17.20 -10.94
CA PRO A 154 -7.88 -18.58 -11.43
C PRO A 154 -6.70 -18.94 -12.33
N GLU A 155 -6.12 -17.95 -13.02
CA GLU A 155 -4.96 -18.10 -13.88
C GLU A 155 -3.65 -18.32 -13.11
N VAL A 156 -3.57 -17.91 -11.84
CA VAL A 156 -2.39 -18.13 -10.99
C VAL A 156 -2.41 -19.55 -10.42
N LYS A 157 -1.49 -20.40 -10.87
CA LYS A 157 -1.40 -21.82 -10.48
C LYS A 157 -0.36 -22.05 -9.39
N THR A 158 0.71 -21.26 -9.41
CA THR A 158 1.80 -21.33 -8.44
C THR A 158 2.24 -19.94 -8.00
N LEU A 159 2.85 -19.88 -6.81
CA LEU A 159 3.39 -18.66 -6.22
C LEU A 159 4.85 -18.91 -5.83
N SER A 160 5.76 -18.16 -6.44
CA SER A 160 7.20 -18.23 -6.19
C SER A 160 7.61 -17.00 -5.36
N VAL A 161 7.95 -17.20 -4.09
CA VAL A 161 8.28 -16.09 -3.17
C VAL A 161 9.79 -16.03 -2.94
N LEU A 162 10.34 -14.82 -3.05
CA LEU A 162 11.73 -14.48 -2.77
C LEU A 162 11.77 -13.45 -1.63
N LYS A 163 12.86 -13.47 -0.86
CA LYS A 163 13.18 -12.48 0.15
C LYS A 163 14.43 -11.74 -0.28
N ASP A 164 14.29 -10.45 -0.55
CA ASP A 164 15.38 -9.59 -1.03
C ASP A 164 16.14 -10.20 -2.24
N GLY A 165 15.39 -10.74 -3.20
CA GLY A 165 15.89 -11.39 -4.41
C GLY A 165 16.40 -12.82 -4.22
N GLN A 166 16.38 -13.36 -3.00
CA GLN A 166 16.90 -14.69 -2.69
C GLN A 166 15.78 -15.70 -2.42
N LYS A 167 15.99 -16.93 -2.88
CA LYS A 167 15.17 -18.07 -2.44
C LYS A 167 15.58 -18.42 -1.02
N VAL A 168 14.60 -18.47 -0.12
CA VAL A 168 14.78 -18.78 1.29
C VAL A 168 13.87 -19.94 1.70
N ASP A 169 14.28 -20.71 2.70
CA ASP A 169 13.47 -21.82 3.21
C ASP A 169 12.38 -21.36 4.18
N SER A 170 12.48 -20.13 4.69
CA SER A 170 11.48 -19.48 5.55
C SER A 170 11.56 -17.96 5.41
N LEU A 171 10.42 -17.25 5.53
CA LEU A 171 10.40 -15.79 5.43
C LEU A 171 10.89 -15.14 6.72
N MET A 172 10.44 -15.67 7.86
CA MET A 172 10.70 -15.13 9.20
C MET A 172 11.29 -16.17 10.17
N GLY A 173 11.51 -17.41 9.71
CA GLY A 173 12.19 -18.46 10.46
C GLY A 173 11.26 -19.43 11.21
N HIS A 174 9.95 -19.37 11.00
CA HIS A 174 8.99 -20.24 11.68
C HIS A 174 8.25 -21.19 10.76
N MET A 175 8.02 -20.81 9.50
CA MET A 175 7.26 -21.62 8.54
C MET A 175 8.13 -22.02 7.35
N ASP A 176 8.01 -23.27 6.91
CA ASP A 176 8.64 -23.73 5.67
C ASP A 176 8.00 -23.04 4.46
N LEU A 177 8.85 -22.60 3.53
CA LEU A 177 8.49 -21.91 2.32
C LEU A 177 8.78 -22.79 1.10
N PRO A 178 7.82 -23.63 0.66
CA PRO A 178 8.00 -24.41 -0.55
C PRO A 178 8.13 -23.47 -1.76
N TYR A 179 9.02 -23.83 -2.68
CA TYR A 179 9.29 -23.04 -3.86
C TYR A 179 9.17 -23.91 -5.13
N PRO A 180 8.11 -23.74 -5.95
CA PRO A 180 6.99 -22.80 -5.76
C PRO A 180 5.92 -23.34 -4.80
N ILE A 181 5.14 -22.43 -4.21
CA ILE A 181 3.91 -22.74 -3.47
C ILE A 181 2.84 -23.12 -4.50
N LYS A 182 2.25 -24.30 -4.36
CA LYS A 182 1.15 -24.75 -5.22
C LYS A 182 -0.19 -24.24 -4.71
N ARG A 183 -1.12 -23.97 -5.64
CA ARG A 183 -2.53 -23.72 -5.30
C ARG A 183 -3.07 -24.87 -4.43
N PRO A 184 -3.75 -24.58 -3.30
CA PRO A 184 -4.44 -25.60 -2.52
C PRO A 184 -5.53 -26.26 -3.38
N ASN A 185 -5.62 -27.60 -3.32
CA ASN A 185 -6.69 -28.36 -3.98
C ASN A 185 -8.05 -28.13 -3.30
#